data_AF-A0A4R8ZAK0-F1
#
_entry.id   AF-A0A4R8ZAK0-F1
#
_cell.length_a   1.000
_cell.length_b   1.000
_cell.length_c   1.000
_cell.angle_alpha   90.00
_cell.angle_beta   90.00
_cell.angle_gamma   90.00
#
_symmetry.space_group_name_H-M   'P 1'
#
loop_
_entity.id
_entity.type
_entity.pdbx_description
1 polymer ?
#
loop_
_entity_poly.entity_id
_entity_poly.type
_entity_poly.pdbx_seq_one_letter_code
_entity_poly.pdbx_strand_id
1 'polypeptide(L)'
;MALLYDAVLRPSKSELIAAWAPTQTWFVGDVGAEVERVASFRFDDPDGGVGIETILVRFGTGPLLQIPLTYRGAPLEGGGNELVGTMSHSVLGDRWVYDATGDPVYLAAVAAAALTGGQQADQFTQGNGELIPVAPTATVRGSGTPGTPVPERAATIDTVSTAGTTIATAGALRVTVVRVLDGTSSRALATNAATVLGTWAEQSQPQLLLTVGVSPD
;
A
#
# COMPACT_ATOMS: atom_id res chain seq x y z
N MET A 1 -11.09 10.82 0.90
CA MET A 1 -10.26 11.98 1.26
C MET A 1 -9.28 11.57 2.35
N ALA A 2 -7.98 11.77 2.13
CA ALA A 2 -6.94 11.50 3.10
C ALA A 2 -6.30 12.79 3.65
N LEU A 3 -6.35 12.96 4.98
CA LEU A 3 -5.71 14.08 5.65
C LEU A 3 -4.23 13.78 5.94
N LEU A 4 -3.39 14.76 5.61
CA LEU A 4 -1.97 14.81 5.92
C LEU A 4 -1.75 15.83 7.04
N TYR A 5 -1.39 15.32 8.21
CA TYR A 5 -1.04 16.17 9.35
C TYR A 5 0.39 16.69 9.20
N ASP A 6 0.59 17.96 9.51
CA ASP A 6 1.93 18.47 9.81
C ASP A 6 2.37 17.88 11.15
N ALA A 7 3.06 16.74 11.07
CA ALA A 7 3.37 15.92 12.21
C ALA A 7 4.82 15.44 12.18
N VAL A 8 5.39 15.38 13.38
CA VAL A 8 6.68 14.72 13.61
C VAL A 8 6.38 13.26 13.93
N LEU A 9 6.99 12.36 13.16
CA LEU A 9 6.84 10.90 13.31
C LEU A 9 8.14 10.34 13.89
N ARG A 10 8.04 9.53 14.95
CA ARG A 10 9.21 8.90 15.60
C ARG A 10 8.94 7.43 15.93
N PRO A 11 9.67 6.48 15.33
CA PRO A 11 10.48 6.63 14.13
C PRO A 11 9.67 7.21 12.95
N SER A 12 10.37 7.81 12.00
CA SER A 12 9.82 8.23 10.73
C SER A 12 9.43 7.02 9.88
N LYS A 13 8.58 7.26 8.86
CA LYS A 13 8.19 6.22 7.89
C LYS A 13 9.41 5.61 7.19
N SER A 14 10.39 6.44 6.81
CA SER A 14 11.61 5.96 6.14
C SER A 14 12.48 5.10 7.07
N GLU A 15 12.60 5.48 8.36
CA GLU A 15 13.33 4.66 9.35
C GLU A 15 12.66 3.30 9.58
N LEU A 16 11.32 3.27 9.68
CA LEU A 16 10.58 2.01 9.78
C LEU A 16 10.80 1.13 8.55
N ILE A 17 10.69 1.70 7.34
CA ILE A 17 10.93 0.98 6.08
C ILE A 17 12.37 0.47 6.01
N ALA A 18 13.34 1.30 6.38
CA ALA A 18 14.76 0.95 6.36
C ALA A 18 15.08 -0.23 7.29
N ALA A 19 14.43 -0.30 8.45
CA ALA A 19 14.60 -1.40 9.40
C ALA A 19 13.88 -2.67 8.96
N TRP A 20 12.66 -2.55 8.43
CA TRP A 20 11.79 -3.68 8.15
C TRP A 20 12.02 -4.32 6.78
N ALA A 21 12.10 -3.55 5.70
CA ALA A 21 12.13 -4.09 4.34
C ALA A 21 13.29 -5.09 4.10
N PRO A 22 14.52 -4.86 4.60
CA PRO A 22 15.63 -5.81 4.44
C PRO A 22 15.41 -7.20 5.06
N THR A 23 14.44 -7.34 5.97
CA THR A 23 14.11 -8.63 6.61
C THR A 23 13.19 -9.50 5.75
N GLN A 24 12.69 -8.98 4.63
CA GLN A 24 11.67 -9.60 3.82
C GLN A 24 12.27 -10.43 2.68
N THR A 25 11.65 -11.57 2.34
CA THR A 25 12.16 -12.51 1.32
C THR A 25 12.16 -11.94 -0.10
N TRP A 26 11.36 -10.90 -0.36
CA TRP A 26 11.25 -10.23 -1.64
C TRP A 26 12.20 -9.03 -1.79
N PHE A 27 12.94 -8.65 -0.74
CA PHE A 27 13.76 -7.44 -0.74
C PHE A 27 14.91 -7.52 -1.74
N VAL A 28 15.11 -6.41 -2.47
CA VAL A 28 16.24 -6.20 -3.37
C VAL A 28 16.71 -4.75 -3.20
N GLY A 29 17.96 -4.56 -2.78
CA GLY A 29 18.55 -3.23 -2.61
C GLY A 29 19.74 -3.23 -1.65
N ASP A 30 20.37 -2.07 -1.50
CA ASP A 30 21.55 -1.90 -0.68
C ASP A 30 21.17 -1.74 0.81
N VAL A 31 21.42 -2.76 1.62
CA VAL A 31 21.12 -2.73 3.07
C VAL A 31 21.95 -1.65 3.74
N GLY A 32 21.30 -0.78 4.52
CA GLY A 32 21.94 0.35 5.21
C GLY A 32 22.11 1.61 4.36
N ALA A 33 21.73 1.59 3.07
CA ALA A 33 21.62 2.80 2.28
C ALA A 33 20.44 3.67 2.75
N GLU A 34 20.50 4.97 2.44
CA GLU A 34 19.38 5.88 2.66
C GLU A 34 18.17 5.45 1.81
N VAL A 35 16.97 5.54 2.39
CA VAL A 35 15.71 5.23 1.71
C VAL A 35 15.24 6.45 0.93
N GLU A 36 15.41 6.39 -0.39
CA GLU A 36 14.85 7.38 -1.31
C GLU A 36 13.34 7.16 -1.45
N ARG A 37 12.53 8.20 -1.22
CA ARG A 37 11.08 8.16 -1.49
C ARG A 37 10.79 8.77 -2.85
N VAL A 38 10.34 7.96 -3.79
CA VAL A 38 10.10 8.38 -5.19
C VAL A 38 8.68 8.89 -5.38
N ALA A 39 7.69 8.16 -4.86
CA ALA A 39 6.29 8.55 -4.94
C ALA A 39 5.47 7.90 -3.82
N SER A 40 4.25 8.39 -3.63
CA SER A 40 3.28 7.76 -2.72
C SER A 40 1.85 8.05 -3.15
N PHE A 41 0.96 7.14 -2.79
CA PHE A 41 -0.49 7.30 -2.97
C PHE A 41 -1.22 6.66 -1.79
N ARG A 42 -2.50 7.00 -1.65
CA ARG A 42 -3.35 6.54 -0.56
C ARG A 42 -4.66 5.98 -1.10
N PHE A 43 -5.27 5.10 -0.32
CA PHE A 43 -6.68 4.75 -0.47
C PHE A 43 -7.44 5.20 0.77
N ASP A 44 -8.75 5.37 0.62
CA ASP A 44 -9.61 5.69 1.75
C ASP A 44 -10.03 4.42 2.49
N ASP A 45 -10.01 4.50 3.81
CA ASP A 45 -10.80 3.61 4.66
C ASP A 45 -12.20 4.23 4.82
N PRO A 46 -13.27 3.59 4.33
CA PRO A 46 -14.63 4.10 4.50
C PRO A 46 -15.04 4.33 5.96
N ASP A 47 -14.45 3.57 6.89
CA ASP A 47 -14.71 3.69 8.33
C ASP A 47 -13.80 4.75 9.00
N GLY A 48 -12.80 5.27 8.28
CA GLY A 48 -11.89 6.34 8.72
C GLY A 48 -10.91 5.95 9.84
N GLY A 49 -10.83 4.67 10.22
CA GLY A 49 -10.02 4.19 11.34
C GLY A 49 -8.58 3.85 10.97
N VAL A 50 -8.31 3.58 9.70
CA VAL A 50 -7.01 3.11 9.21
C VAL A 50 -6.48 4.02 8.11
N GLY A 51 -5.27 4.54 8.30
CA GLY A 51 -4.56 5.21 7.21
C GLY A 51 -3.98 4.17 6.25
N ILE A 52 -4.29 4.26 4.96
CA ILE A 52 -3.78 3.34 3.93
C ILE A 52 -2.86 4.11 2.98
N GLU A 53 -1.58 3.76 2.93
CA GLU A 53 -0.58 4.44 2.09
C GLU A 53 0.35 3.43 1.43
N THR A 54 0.61 3.61 0.15
CA THR A 54 1.68 2.92 -0.54
C THR A 54 2.79 3.91 -0.83
N ILE A 55 4.02 3.55 -0.47
CA ILE A 55 5.22 4.35 -0.75
C ILE A 55 6.10 3.57 -1.72
N LEU A 56 6.53 4.24 -2.79
CA LEU A 56 7.51 3.73 -3.73
C LEU A 56 8.89 4.21 -3.30
N VAL A 57 9.79 3.29 -2.99
CA VAL A 57 11.10 3.59 -2.41
C VAL A 57 12.24 2.91 -3.14
N ARG A 58 13.44 3.49 -3.02
CA ARG A 58 14.69 2.90 -3.51
C ARG A 58 15.70 2.80 -2.38
N PHE A 59 16.50 1.72 -2.40
CA PHE A 59 17.59 1.46 -1.47
C PHE A 59 18.90 1.47 -2.24
N GLY A 60 19.64 2.59 -2.17
CA GLY A 60 20.87 2.78 -2.94
C GLY A 60 20.63 2.64 -4.44
N THR A 61 21.39 1.75 -5.08
CA THR A 61 21.30 1.48 -6.53
C THR A 61 20.26 0.42 -6.91
N GLY A 62 19.47 -0.05 -5.93
CA GLY A 62 18.46 -1.10 -6.11
C GLY A 62 17.28 -0.70 -7.01
N PRO A 63 16.41 -1.67 -7.33
CA PRO A 63 15.16 -1.40 -8.04
C PRO A 63 14.19 -0.58 -7.20
N LEU A 64 13.15 -0.07 -7.83
CA LEU A 64 12.05 0.58 -7.11
C LEU A 64 11.19 -0.48 -6.40
N LEU A 65 10.93 -0.28 -5.12
CA LEU A 65 10.14 -1.17 -4.28
C LEU A 65 8.80 -0.54 -3.92
N GLN A 66 7.73 -1.33 -3.93
CA GLN A 66 6.40 -0.93 -3.48
C GLN A 66 6.17 -1.40 -2.03
N ILE A 67 5.95 -0.43 -1.14
CA ILE A 67 5.74 -0.67 0.30
C ILE A 67 4.34 -0.19 0.70
N PRO A 68 3.30 -1.04 0.61
CA PRO A 68 1.99 -0.73 1.15
C PRO A 68 2.00 -0.85 2.68
N LEU A 69 1.51 0.19 3.36
CA LEU A 69 1.47 0.31 4.81
C LEU A 69 0.06 0.67 5.27
N THR A 70 -0.35 0.08 6.39
CA THR A 70 -1.50 0.59 7.17
C THR A 70 -1.04 1.21 8.48
N TYR A 71 -1.74 2.27 8.90
CA TYR A 71 -1.50 2.97 10.17
C TYR A 71 -2.75 2.90 11.04
N ARG A 72 -2.66 2.16 12.14
CA ARG A 72 -3.77 1.95 13.09
C ARG A 72 -3.53 2.68 14.40
N GLY A 73 -4.61 3.17 15.02
CA GLY A 73 -4.58 3.79 16.35
C GLY A 73 -4.54 2.79 17.52
N ALA A 74 -4.59 1.49 17.22
CA ALA A 74 -4.47 0.39 18.18
C ALA A 74 -3.85 -0.85 17.47
N PRO A 75 -3.32 -1.83 18.22
CA PRO A 75 -2.85 -3.09 17.64
C PRO A 75 -3.93 -3.80 16.81
N LEU A 76 -3.54 -4.45 15.73
CA LEU A 76 -4.39 -5.35 14.95
C LEU A 76 -4.33 -6.74 15.59
N GLU A 77 -5.48 -7.30 15.96
CA GLU A 77 -5.57 -8.67 16.44
C GLU A 77 -5.07 -9.65 15.37
N GLY A 78 -4.15 -10.54 15.73
CA GLY A 78 -3.55 -11.51 14.80
C GLY A 78 -2.50 -10.95 13.83
N GLY A 79 -2.36 -9.62 13.70
CA GLY A 79 -1.45 -8.97 12.72
C GLY A 79 0.02 -8.92 13.12
N GLY A 80 0.47 -9.75 14.06
CA GLY A 80 1.81 -9.69 14.63
C GLY A 80 2.92 -9.99 13.62
N ASN A 81 2.67 -10.88 12.66
CA ASN A 81 3.64 -11.27 11.63
C ASN A 81 3.89 -10.14 10.62
N GLU A 82 2.88 -9.29 10.40
CA GLU A 82 2.92 -8.16 9.48
C GLU A 82 3.25 -6.84 10.16
N LEU A 83 3.56 -6.83 11.47
CA LEU A 83 3.95 -5.62 12.18
C LEU A 83 5.31 -5.12 11.66
N VAL A 84 5.30 -3.96 11.00
CA VAL A 84 6.49 -3.23 10.56
C VAL A 84 7.14 -2.53 11.76
N GLY A 85 6.31 -2.00 12.66
CA GLY A 85 6.75 -1.38 13.90
C GLY A 85 5.71 -0.43 14.48
N THR A 86 6.08 0.29 15.52
CA THR A 86 5.26 1.34 16.15
C THR A 86 5.91 2.70 15.94
N MET A 87 5.10 3.75 15.77
CA MET A 87 5.56 5.15 15.75
C MET A 87 4.73 6.01 16.69
N SER A 88 5.35 7.01 17.30
CA SER A 88 4.65 8.12 17.93
C SER A 88 4.39 9.22 16.89
N HIS A 89 3.13 9.62 16.76
CA HIS A 89 2.69 10.67 15.86
C HIS A 89 2.26 11.89 16.70
N SER A 90 2.93 13.05 16.51
CA SER A 90 2.74 14.23 17.37
C SER A 90 1.29 14.72 17.48
N VAL A 91 0.47 14.55 16.44
CA VAL A 91 -0.96 14.91 16.44
C VAL A 91 -1.90 13.76 16.83
N LEU A 92 -1.57 12.54 16.44
CA LEU A 92 -2.49 11.40 16.42
C LEU A 92 -2.20 10.36 17.51
N GLY A 93 -1.16 10.57 18.32
CA GLY A 93 -0.71 9.61 19.32
C GLY A 93 0.06 8.43 18.72
N ASP A 94 0.15 7.35 19.47
CA ASP A 94 0.86 6.15 19.01
C ASP A 94 0.13 5.47 17.86
N ARG A 95 0.92 4.90 16.94
CA ARG A 95 0.45 4.25 15.74
C ARG A 95 1.16 2.92 15.55
N TRP A 96 0.38 1.90 15.22
CA TRP A 96 0.86 0.59 14.82
C TRP A 96 0.89 0.54 13.31
N VAL A 97 2.06 0.23 12.77
CA VAL A 97 2.33 0.23 11.33
C VAL A 97 2.49 -1.21 10.89
N TYR A 98 1.69 -1.61 9.89
CA TYR A 98 1.72 -2.96 9.36
C TYR A 98 2.09 -2.94 7.89
N ASP A 99 2.67 -4.04 7.42
CA ASP A 99 2.62 -4.41 6.02
C ASP A 99 1.16 -4.61 5.65
N ALA A 100 0.66 -3.73 4.80
CA ALA A 100 -0.76 -3.66 4.51
C ALA A 100 -1.31 -4.95 3.90
N THR A 101 -0.45 -5.81 3.33
CA THR A 101 -0.89 -7.10 2.78
C THR A 101 -1.50 -8.05 3.81
N GLY A 102 -1.21 -7.87 5.11
CA GLY A 102 -1.88 -8.58 6.21
C GLY A 102 -3.05 -7.82 6.84
N ASP A 103 -3.50 -6.72 6.24
CA ASP A 103 -4.54 -5.87 6.81
C ASP A 103 -5.85 -5.97 6.00
N PRO A 104 -6.98 -6.40 6.61
CA PRO A 104 -8.24 -6.57 5.89
C PRO A 104 -8.80 -5.26 5.33
N VAL A 105 -8.45 -4.12 5.94
CA VAL A 105 -8.89 -2.79 5.47
C VAL A 105 -8.15 -2.41 4.18
N TYR A 106 -6.86 -2.72 4.09
CA TYR A 106 -6.11 -2.54 2.84
C TYR A 106 -6.65 -3.44 1.73
N LEU A 107 -6.88 -4.73 2.00
CA LEU A 107 -7.36 -5.67 1.00
C LEU A 107 -8.73 -5.24 0.43
N ALA A 108 -9.64 -4.77 1.28
CA ALA A 108 -10.93 -4.24 0.84
C ALA A 108 -10.77 -2.98 -0.02
N ALA A 109 -9.90 -2.05 0.37
CA ALA A 109 -9.69 -0.80 -0.36
C ALA A 109 -9.10 -1.04 -1.76
N VAL A 110 -8.08 -1.90 -1.87
CA VAL A 110 -7.48 -2.22 -3.18
C VAL A 110 -8.39 -3.10 -4.04
N ALA A 111 -9.20 -3.98 -3.44
CA ALA A 111 -10.23 -4.73 -4.16
C ALA A 111 -11.30 -3.79 -4.73
N ALA A 112 -11.78 -2.84 -3.92
CA ALA A 112 -12.72 -1.84 -4.38
C ALA A 112 -12.14 -1.01 -5.53
N ALA A 113 -10.91 -0.51 -5.40
CA ALA A 113 -10.23 0.22 -6.48
C ALA A 113 -10.13 -0.64 -7.75
N ALA A 114 -9.56 -1.84 -7.65
CA ALA A 114 -9.32 -2.72 -8.80
C ALA A 114 -10.62 -3.11 -9.51
N LEU A 115 -11.67 -3.51 -8.76
CA LEU A 115 -12.92 -4.04 -9.31
C LEU A 115 -13.87 -2.95 -9.83
N THR A 116 -13.82 -1.75 -9.24
CA THR A 116 -14.74 -0.66 -9.64
C THR A 116 -14.11 0.39 -10.55
N GLY A 117 -12.80 0.28 -10.83
CA GLY A 117 -12.07 1.30 -11.58
C GLY A 117 -11.73 2.54 -10.75
N GLY A 118 -11.74 2.40 -9.42
CA GLY A 118 -11.41 3.45 -8.46
C GLY A 118 -9.96 3.95 -8.57
N GLN A 119 -9.70 5.10 -7.98
CA GLN A 119 -8.41 5.80 -8.03
C GLN A 119 -7.83 5.99 -6.63
N GLN A 120 -6.63 6.56 -6.52
CA GLN A 120 -6.12 7.03 -5.23
C GLN A 120 -7.09 8.03 -4.59
N ALA A 121 -7.05 8.10 -3.27
CA ALA A 121 -7.71 9.15 -2.51
C ALA A 121 -7.07 10.52 -2.77
N ASP A 122 -7.90 11.56 -2.85
CA ASP A 122 -7.45 12.95 -2.81
C ASP A 122 -6.83 13.26 -1.44
N GLN A 123 -5.69 13.96 -1.46
CA GLN A 123 -4.91 14.27 -0.27
C GLN A 123 -4.98 15.75 0.06
N PHE A 124 -5.07 16.06 1.36
CA PHE A 124 -5.17 17.44 1.84
C PHE A 124 -4.28 17.64 3.06
N THR A 125 -3.61 18.79 3.15
CA THR A 125 -3.01 19.28 4.40
C THR A 125 -3.97 20.24 5.09
N GLN A 126 -3.82 20.40 6.41
CA GLN A 126 -4.57 21.37 7.18
C GLN A 126 -3.68 22.55 7.55
N GLY A 127 -3.98 23.74 7.03
CA GLY A 127 -3.26 24.98 7.33
C GLY A 127 -4.26 26.09 7.65
N ASN A 128 -4.09 26.80 8.78
CA ASN A 128 -4.98 27.90 9.21
C ASN A 128 -6.49 27.55 9.27
N GLY A 129 -6.82 26.27 9.51
CA GLY A 129 -8.21 25.79 9.55
C GLY A 129 -8.81 25.47 8.18
N GLU A 130 -8.06 25.61 7.09
CA GLU A 130 -8.47 25.27 5.72
C GLU A 130 -7.83 23.96 5.25
N LEU A 131 -8.56 23.22 4.40
CA LEU A 131 -8.06 22.03 3.70
C LEU A 131 -7.40 22.44 2.39
N ILE A 132 -6.10 22.22 2.28
CA ILE A 132 -5.30 22.59 1.11
C ILE A 132 -5.03 21.30 0.31
N PRO A 133 -5.47 21.19 -0.96
CA PRO A 133 -5.18 20.03 -1.80
C PRO A 133 -3.68 19.82 -2.00
N VAL A 134 -3.24 18.57 -1.93
CA VAL A 134 -1.87 18.17 -2.23
C VAL A 134 -1.83 17.44 -3.56
N ALA A 135 -0.98 17.92 -4.48
CA ALA A 135 -0.79 17.27 -5.77
C ALA A 135 -0.25 15.84 -5.58
N PRO A 136 -0.84 14.83 -6.25
CA PRO A 136 -0.39 13.47 -6.12
C PRO A 136 1.01 13.29 -6.73
N THR A 137 1.87 12.52 -6.06
CA THR A 137 3.19 12.12 -6.60
C THR A 137 3.12 10.85 -7.44
N ALA A 138 2.03 10.08 -7.30
CA ALA A 138 1.65 8.97 -8.17
C ALA A 138 0.16 9.04 -8.49
N THR A 139 -0.22 8.72 -9.73
CA THR A 139 -1.60 8.50 -10.15
C THR A 139 -1.85 7.02 -10.27
N VAL A 140 -2.90 6.48 -9.65
CA VAL A 140 -3.25 5.06 -9.71
C VAL A 140 -4.70 4.87 -10.09
N ARG A 141 -4.97 3.79 -10.82
CA ARG A 141 -6.32 3.49 -11.30
C ARG A 141 -6.55 1.99 -11.41
N GLY A 142 -7.72 1.55 -10.95
CA GLY A 142 -8.21 0.20 -11.16
C GLY A 142 -8.70 -0.05 -12.58
N SER A 143 -8.66 -1.29 -13.03
CA SER A 143 -9.11 -1.69 -14.38
C SER A 143 -10.61 -2.00 -14.47
N GLY A 144 -11.30 -2.07 -13.34
CA GLY A 144 -12.67 -2.55 -13.25
C GLY A 144 -13.72 -1.53 -13.68
N THR A 145 -14.99 -1.91 -13.45
CA THR A 145 -16.17 -1.15 -13.91
C THR A 145 -16.97 -0.65 -12.71
N PRO A 146 -17.40 0.62 -12.68
CA PRO A 146 -18.22 1.14 -11.59
C PRO A 146 -19.46 0.27 -11.32
N GLY A 147 -19.75 0.02 -10.04
CA GLY A 147 -20.87 -0.83 -9.62
C GLY A 147 -20.58 -2.33 -9.58
N THR A 148 -19.37 -2.77 -9.95
CA THR A 148 -18.94 -4.16 -9.73
C THR A 148 -18.98 -4.50 -8.25
N PRO A 149 -19.64 -5.59 -7.83
CA PRO A 149 -19.66 -6.02 -6.43
C PRO A 149 -18.25 -6.29 -5.89
N VAL A 150 -17.99 -5.85 -4.67
CA VAL A 150 -16.74 -6.10 -3.94
C VAL A 150 -17.04 -7.11 -2.82
N PRO A 151 -16.32 -8.24 -2.75
CA PRO A 151 -16.48 -9.20 -1.65
C PRO A 151 -16.33 -8.56 -0.27
N GLU A 152 -17.05 -9.10 0.71
CA GLU A 152 -16.96 -8.63 2.09
C GLU A 152 -15.57 -8.92 2.71
N ARG A 153 -15.23 -8.13 3.74
CA ARG A 153 -13.98 -8.29 4.50
C ARG A 153 -13.95 -9.64 5.21
N ALA A 154 -12.95 -10.45 4.90
CA ALA A 154 -12.64 -11.66 5.67
C ALA A 154 -11.77 -11.32 6.89
N ALA A 155 -11.99 -12.05 7.99
CA ALA A 155 -11.24 -11.85 9.24
C ALA A 155 -9.85 -12.48 9.23
N THR A 156 -9.66 -13.55 8.44
CA THR A 156 -8.39 -14.28 8.34
C THR A 156 -7.73 -13.98 7.01
N ILE A 157 -6.42 -13.75 7.06
CA ILE A 157 -5.59 -13.43 5.90
C ILE A 157 -4.37 -14.35 5.93
N ASP A 158 -4.13 -15.02 4.81
CA ASP A 158 -2.88 -15.76 4.58
C ASP A 158 -1.99 -14.97 3.63
N THR A 159 -0.79 -14.64 4.07
CA THR A 159 0.22 -13.92 3.28
C THR A 159 1.35 -14.87 2.86
N VAL A 160 1.70 -14.84 1.57
CA VAL A 160 2.84 -15.59 1.02
C VAL A 160 3.65 -14.66 0.15
N SER A 161 4.90 -14.43 0.54
CA SER A 161 5.87 -13.68 -0.23
C SER A 161 6.72 -14.60 -1.10
N THR A 162 6.93 -14.20 -2.34
CA THR A 162 7.89 -14.82 -3.27
C THR A 162 8.79 -13.74 -3.87
N ALA A 163 9.82 -14.11 -4.63
CA ALA A 163 10.73 -13.13 -5.22
C ALA A 163 9.96 -12.07 -6.02
N GLY A 164 9.97 -10.83 -5.53
CA GLY A 164 9.32 -9.68 -6.17
C GLY A 164 7.82 -9.48 -5.92
N THR A 165 7.12 -10.38 -5.22
CA THR A 165 5.67 -10.26 -4.99
C THR A 165 5.22 -10.71 -3.59
N THR A 166 4.03 -10.26 -3.18
CA THR A 166 3.33 -10.80 -2.01
C THR A 166 1.88 -11.08 -2.37
N ILE A 167 1.42 -12.28 -2.06
CA ILE A 167 0.05 -12.73 -2.28
C ILE A 167 -0.65 -12.76 -0.93
N ALA A 168 -1.76 -12.03 -0.81
CA ALA A 168 -2.66 -12.09 0.32
C ALA A 168 -3.97 -12.75 -0.11
N THR A 169 -4.40 -13.77 0.62
CA THR A 169 -5.67 -14.47 0.40
C THR A 169 -6.59 -14.25 1.60
N ALA A 170 -7.82 -13.81 1.35
CA ALA A 170 -8.79 -13.44 2.38
C ALA A 170 -10.21 -13.74 1.89
N GLY A 171 -10.79 -14.86 2.32
CA GLY A 171 -12.07 -15.33 1.79
C GLY A 171 -11.98 -15.54 0.26
N ALA A 172 -12.91 -14.95 -0.49
CA ALA A 172 -12.91 -15.00 -1.95
C ALA A 172 -11.80 -14.16 -2.61
N LEU A 173 -11.17 -13.23 -1.88
CA LEU A 173 -10.18 -12.31 -2.42
C LEU A 173 -8.79 -12.95 -2.48
N ARG A 174 -8.14 -12.77 -3.63
CA ARG A 174 -6.71 -12.99 -3.82
C ARG A 174 -6.07 -11.71 -4.35
N VAL A 175 -5.28 -11.05 -3.52
CA VAL A 175 -4.56 -9.82 -3.89
C VAL A 175 -3.08 -10.16 -4.08
N THR A 176 -2.52 -9.85 -5.24
CA THR A 176 -1.07 -10.00 -5.48
C THR A 176 -0.45 -8.62 -5.66
N VAL A 177 0.37 -8.20 -4.70
CA VAL A 177 1.14 -6.95 -4.73
C VAL A 177 2.49 -7.19 -5.39
N VAL A 178 2.83 -6.35 -6.36
CA VAL A 178 4.17 -6.31 -6.98
C VAL A 178 5.11 -5.52 -6.07
N ARG A 179 5.99 -6.23 -5.34
CA ARG A 179 6.94 -5.61 -4.41
C ARG A 179 8.13 -4.98 -5.12
N VAL A 180 8.61 -5.59 -6.20
CA VAL A 180 9.75 -5.10 -6.98
C VAL A 180 9.26 -4.64 -8.35
N LEU A 181 9.37 -3.33 -8.63
CA LEU A 181 8.88 -2.67 -9.84
C LEU A 181 9.99 -2.58 -10.91
N ASP A 182 10.53 -3.73 -11.30
CA ASP A 182 11.59 -3.87 -12.32
C ASP A 182 11.05 -4.30 -13.71
N GLY A 183 9.73 -4.46 -13.83
CA GLY A 183 9.06 -4.90 -15.04
C GLY A 183 9.09 -6.42 -15.31
N THR A 184 9.79 -7.22 -14.49
CA THR A 184 9.80 -8.69 -14.62
C THR A 184 8.60 -9.30 -13.90
N SER A 185 8.34 -8.85 -12.67
CA SER A 185 7.25 -9.31 -11.82
C SER A 185 5.86 -9.01 -12.40
N SER A 186 5.74 -7.94 -13.21
CA SER A 186 4.47 -7.53 -13.81
C SER A 186 4.04 -8.38 -15.01
N ARG A 187 4.98 -9.00 -15.74
CA ARG A 187 4.67 -9.78 -16.96
C ARG A 187 4.01 -11.12 -16.67
N ALA A 188 4.23 -11.68 -15.47
CA ALA A 188 3.72 -12.99 -15.09
C ALA A 188 2.28 -12.97 -14.55
N LEU A 189 1.75 -11.81 -14.16
CA LEU A 189 0.51 -11.69 -13.37
C LEU A 189 -0.74 -11.34 -14.22
N ALA A 190 -0.59 -11.11 -15.51
CA ALA A 190 -1.66 -10.53 -16.34
C ALA A 190 -2.43 -11.58 -17.16
N THR A 191 -3.25 -12.41 -16.51
CA THR A 191 -4.42 -13.02 -17.18
C THR A 191 -5.60 -13.19 -16.20
N ASN A 192 -6.79 -12.70 -16.58
CA ASN A 192 -8.09 -12.88 -15.91
C ASN A 192 -8.29 -12.27 -14.50
N ALA A 193 -7.44 -11.36 -14.04
CA ALA A 193 -7.62 -10.63 -12.77
C ALA A 193 -7.87 -9.13 -13.00
N ALA A 194 -8.60 -8.48 -12.09
CA ALA A 194 -8.65 -7.02 -12.05
C ALA A 194 -7.28 -6.47 -11.61
N THR A 195 -6.92 -5.28 -12.05
CA THR A 195 -5.58 -4.70 -11.81
C THR A 195 -5.69 -3.30 -11.24
N VAL A 196 -4.64 -2.88 -10.54
CA VAL A 196 -4.36 -1.47 -10.27
C VAL A 196 -3.04 -1.12 -10.94
N LEU A 197 -3.09 -0.11 -11.80
CA LEU A 197 -1.93 0.43 -12.50
C LEU A 197 -1.56 1.78 -11.90
N GLY A 198 -0.28 2.16 -11.99
CA GLY A 198 0.20 3.46 -11.54
C GLY A 198 1.20 4.12 -12.48
N THR A 199 1.25 5.44 -12.41
CA THR A 199 2.28 6.29 -13.06
C THR A 199 2.82 7.31 -12.06
N TRP A 200 4.07 7.73 -12.25
CA TRP A 200 4.76 8.75 -11.45
C TRP A 200 5.80 9.45 -12.32
N ALA A 201 6.52 10.45 -11.77
CA ALA A 201 7.42 11.30 -12.55
C ALA A 201 8.45 10.53 -13.41
N GLU A 202 9.01 9.45 -12.86
CA GLU A 202 10.00 8.61 -13.54
C GLU A 202 9.39 7.49 -14.42
N GLN A 203 8.07 7.27 -14.32
CA GLN A 203 7.35 6.19 -15.00
C GLN A 203 6.06 6.72 -15.61
N SER A 204 6.17 7.22 -16.85
CA SER A 204 5.04 7.80 -17.58
C SER A 204 4.10 6.76 -18.18
N GLN A 205 4.57 5.53 -18.39
CA GLN A 205 3.74 4.41 -18.87
C GLN A 205 3.13 3.67 -17.67
N PRO A 206 1.84 3.29 -17.71
CA PRO A 206 1.21 2.57 -16.62
C PRO A 206 1.95 1.29 -16.23
N GLN A 207 2.42 1.23 -14.98
CA GLN A 207 3.07 0.07 -14.38
C GLN A 207 2.06 -0.70 -13.54
N LEU A 208 2.06 -2.03 -13.62
CA LEU A 208 1.24 -2.89 -12.76
C LEU A 208 1.72 -2.81 -11.31
N LEU A 209 0.83 -2.41 -10.40
CA LEU A 209 1.10 -2.33 -8.97
C LEU A 209 0.56 -3.54 -8.21
N LEU A 210 -0.66 -3.97 -8.54
CA LEU A 210 -1.26 -5.16 -7.95
C LEU A 210 -2.35 -5.76 -8.85
N THR A 211 -2.68 -7.02 -8.59
CA THR A 211 -3.83 -7.72 -9.16
C THR A 211 -4.79 -8.17 -8.07
N VAL A 212 -6.07 -8.25 -8.41
CA VAL A 212 -7.16 -8.72 -7.55
C VAL A 212 -7.94 -9.78 -8.32
N GLY A 213 -7.86 -11.02 -7.82
CA GLY A 213 -8.72 -12.12 -8.22
C GLY A 213 -9.85 -12.31 -7.21
N VAL A 214 -11.02 -12.71 -7.71
CA VAL A 214 -12.16 -13.13 -6.90
C VAL A 214 -12.47 -14.57 -7.27
N SER A 215 -12.35 -15.49 -6.32
CA SER A 215 -12.77 -16.88 -6.53
C SER A 215 -14.29 -16.96 -6.46
N PRO A 216 -14.96 -17.73 -7.34
CA PRO A 216 -16.37 -18.03 -7.15
C PRO A 216 -16.54 -18.88 -5.89
N ASP A 217 -17.61 -18.62 -5.14
CA ASP A 217 -18.06 -19.42 -4.00
C ASP A 217 -18.46 -20.85 -4.43
#